data_AF-A0A399XYF1-F1
#
_entry.id   AF-A0A399XYF1-F1
#
_cell.length_a   1.000
_cell.length_b   1.000
_cell.length_c   1.000
_cell.angle_alpha   90.00
_cell.angle_beta   90.00
_cell.angle_gamma   90.00
#
_symmetry.space_group_name_H-M   'P 1'
#
loop_
_entity.id
_entity.type
_entity.pdbx_description
1 polymer ?
#
loop_
_entity_poly.entity_id
_entity_poly.type
_entity_poly.pdbx_seq_one_letter_code
_entity_poly.pdbx_strand_id
1 'polypeptide(L)'
;MIATLNTLASIAWDPQIRGVLVVATGVLVLVGSVYLLLGTNTGARTGFMIAMAGLFGWLTILGFMWWIYAKGLSGEPPSWEIEEINVDRAGQLQTEVVETLPPYEGEVAEAPVELPTGEEVLLEALAVEQGREVSVDELDDLDSDILDALYELKGEDVSIEELTLTDVATLEAQLEVELLEGSQSLDLGDWHVVAESDPARGEAVAAADSELAALQDTIATETGLSEELDEFIVVDVFITGGKEPPASDSTWDRVANRIWTTLQLKNPPQYAVVTVVPASTIEVAAGEQPLPPEAVEGSPTYSVVMLRNLGNVRVVSAAFTIICAIVFVVFIYLLHTRDKRQWAQREQYEETAKG
;
A
#
# COMPACT_ATOMS: atom_id res chain seq x y z
N MET A 1 -35.98 33.99 29.48
CA MET A 1 -35.29 32.84 30.09
C MET A 1 -35.69 31.52 29.43
N ILE A 2 -36.99 31.20 29.29
CA ILE A 2 -37.45 29.97 28.59
C ILE A 2 -37.17 30.01 27.07
N ALA A 3 -37.39 31.14 26.41
CA ALA A 3 -37.08 31.30 24.98
C ALA A 3 -35.57 31.14 24.68
N THR A 4 -34.71 31.70 25.54
CA THR A 4 -33.24 31.56 25.44
C THR A 4 -32.75 30.14 25.70
N LEU A 5 -33.43 29.38 26.56
CA LEU A 5 -33.14 27.96 26.80
C LEU A 5 -33.56 27.09 25.61
N ASN A 6 -34.71 27.38 24.99
CA ASN A 6 -35.16 26.66 23.78
C ASN A 6 -34.30 26.96 22.54
N THR A 7 -33.75 28.17 22.40
CA THR A 7 -32.79 28.50 21.33
C THR A 7 -31.44 27.83 21.52
N LEU A 8 -30.94 27.72 22.77
CA LEU A 8 -29.69 27.00 23.05
C LEU A 8 -29.86 25.49 22.88
N ALA A 9 -31.02 24.94 23.27
CA ALA A 9 -31.34 23.54 23.07
C ALA A 9 -31.46 23.18 21.58
N SER A 10 -32.12 24.02 20.77
CA SER A 10 -32.25 23.78 19.31
C SER A 10 -30.91 23.85 18.56
N ILE A 11 -29.99 24.73 18.96
CA ILE A 11 -28.62 24.81 18.41
C ILE A 11 -27.80 23.54 18.73
N ALA A 12 -28.03 22.92 19.88
CA ALA A 12 -27.30 21.72 20.30
C ALA A 12 -27.71 20.44 19.55
N TRP A 13 -28.95 20.39 19.06
CA TRP A 13 -29.57 19.22 18.41
C TRP A 13 -29.37 19.14 16.89
N ASP A 14 -28.97 20.24 16.23
CA ASP A 14 -28.66 20.26 14.78
C ASP A 14 -27.14 20.10 14.55
N PRO A 15 -26.68 18.96 13.99
CA PRO A 15 -25.25 18.71 13.75
C PRO A 15 -24.59 19.74 12.85
N GLN A 16 -25.29 20.28 11.86
CA GLN A 16 -24.77 21.22 10.87
C GLN A 16 -24.56 22.60 11.51
N ILE A 17 -25.56 23.11 12.25
CA ILE A 17 -25.46 24.41 12.94
C ILE A 17 -24.35 24.35 13.99
N ARG A 18 -24.27 23.26 14.76
CA ARG A 18 -23.21 23.03 15.74
C ARG A 18 -21.84 23.02 15.08
N GLY A 19 -21.69 22.33 13.95
CA GLY A 19 -20.44 22.29 13.19
C GLY A 19 -19.97 23.68 12.76
N VAL A 20 -20.87 24.48 12.17
CA VAL A 20 -20.56 25.86 11.74
C VAL A 20 -20.18 26.74 12.94
N LEU A 21 -20.91 26.65 14.05
CA LEU A 21 -20.62 27.44 15.25
C LEU A 21 -19.27 27.07 15.89
N VAL A 22 -18.91 25.79 15.90
CA VAL A 22 -17.61 25.33 16.39
C VAL A 22 -16.48 25.90 15.52
N VAL A 23 -16.61 25.83 14.20
CA VAL A 23 -15.61 26.40 13.27
C VAL A 23 -15.52 27.91 13.43
N ALA A 24 -16.66 28.62 13.49
CA ALA A 24 -16.69 30.07 13.67
C ALA A 24 -16.05 30.50 14.99
N THR A 25 -16.35 29.78 16.08
CA THR A 25 -15.73 30.01 17.39
C THR A 25 -14.23 29.75 17.33
N GLY A 26 -13.80 28.66 16.69
CA GLY A 26 -12.38 28.36 16.48
C GLY A 26 -11.64 29.46 15.73
N VAL A 27 -12.21 29.97 14.63
CA VAL A 27 -11.63 31.08 13.85
C VAL A 27 -11.55 32.36 14.68
N LEU A 28 -12.61 32.71 15.41
CA LEU A 28 -12.63 33.92 16.26
C LEU A 28 -11.62 33.83 17.41
N VAL A 29 -11.55 32.68 18.09
CA VAL A 29 -10.67 32.51 19.25
C VAL A 29 -9.21 32.33 18.84
N LEU A 30 -8.90 31.53 17.81
CA LEU A 30 -7.50 31.27 17.43
C LEU A 30 -6.92 32.38 16.55
N VAL A 31 -7.60 32.74 15.46
CA VAL A 31 -7.09 33.74 14.50
C VAL A 31 -7.50 35.15 14.93
N GLY A 32 -8.75 35.31 15.36
CA GLY A 32 -9.29 36.60 15.77
C GLY A 32 -8.60 37.17 17.00
N SER A 33 -8.30 36.36 18.02
CA SER A 33 -7.61 36.86 19.23
C SER A 33 -6.20 37.37 18.92
N VAL A 34 -5.42 36.62 18.13
CA VAL A 34 -4.07 37.00 17.70
C VAL A 34 -4.13 38.31 16.90
N TYR A 35 -5.10 38.44 16.00
CA TYR A 35 -5.32 39.69 15.27
C TYR A 35 -5.70 40.86 16.19
N LEU A 36 -6.62 40.68 17.15
CA LEU A 36 -7.03 41.76 18.06
C LEU A 36 -5.88 42.25 18.94
N LEU A 37 -5.04 41.33 19.43
CA LEU A 37 -3.84 41.66 20.20
C LEU A 37 -2.82 42.43 19.36
N LEU A 38 -2.55 41.99 18.13
CA LEU A 38 -1.60 42.66 17.25
C LEU A 38 -2.15 43.99 16.72
N GLY A 39 -3.43 44.05 16.40
CA GLY A 39 -4.11 45.21 15.85
C GLY A 39 -4.17 46.39 16.82
N THR A 40 -4.34 46.11 18.11
CA THR A 40 -4.34 47.14 19.16
C THR A 40 -2.93 47.69 19.44
N ASN A 41 -1.88 46.87 19.33
CA ASN A 41 -0.51 47.28 19.62
C ASN A 41 0.26 47.88 18.42
N THR A 42 0.03 47.36 17.21
CA THR A 42 0.82 47.71 16.00
C THR A 42 0.00 48.38 14.90
N GLY A 43 -1.30 48.59 15.16
CA GLY A 43 -2.29 49.14 14.23
C GLY A 43 -2.96 48.07 13.37
N ALA A 44 -4.25 48.27 13.06
CA ALA A 44 -5.10 47.28 12.40
C ALA A 44 -4.52 46.67 11.11
N ARG A 45 -4.00 47.52 10.20
CA ARG A 45 -3.42 47.04 8.93
C ARG A 45 -2.16 46.20 9.15
N THR A 46 -1.26 46.65 10.02
CA THR A 46 -0.01 45.92 10.32
C THR A 46 -0.32 44.60 11.03
N GLY A 47 -1.16 44.67 12.07
CA GLY A 47 -1.54 43.51 12.85
C GLY A 47 -2.22 42.43 12.00
N PHE A 48 -3.02 42.83 11.01
CA PHE A 48 -3.61 41.90 10.03
C PHE A 48 -2.54 41.17 9.21
N MET A 49 -1.57 41.90 8.66
CA MET A 49 -0.49 41.29 7.86
C MET A 49 0.34 40.29 8.68
N ILE A 50 0.66 40.63 9.93
CA ILE A 50 1.41 39.74 10.84
C ILE A 50 0.57 38.51 11.20
N ALA A 51 -0.71 38.69 11.54
CA ALA A 51 -1.61 37.58 11.88
C ALA A 51 -1.80 36.60 10.70
N MET A 52 -1.98 37.12 9.48
CA MET A 52 -2.08 36.28 8.28
C MET A 52 -0.76 35.61 7.93
N ALA A 53 0.38 36.29 8.06
CA ALA A 53 1.68 35.66 7.91
C ALA A 53 1.85 34.48 8.89
N GLY A 54 1.50 34.67 10.16
CA GLY A 54 1.54 33.61 11.17
C GLY A 54 0.61 32.45 10.84
N LEU A 55 -0.63 32.72 10.44
CA LEU A 55 -1.61 31.70 10.06
C LEU A 55 -1.13 30.86 8.88
N PHE A 56 -0.72 31.51 7.77
CA PHE A 56 -0.28 30.78 6.57
C PHE A 56 1.08 30.10 6.77
N GLY A 57 1.97 30.66 7.61
CA GLY A 57 3.19 29.98 8.02
C GLY A 57 2.89 28.69 8.79
N TRP A 58 1.97 28.75 9.74
CA TRP A 58 1.50 27.57 10.48
C TRP A 58 0.82 26.54 9.57
N LEU A 59 -0.09 26.96 8.68
CA LEU A 59 -0.74 26.07 7.72
C LEU A 59 0.25 25.45 6.72
N THR A 60 1.32 26.15 6.37
CA THR A 60 2.40 25.61 5.55
C THR A 60 3.14 24.48 6.27
N ILE A 61 3.44 24.65 7.56
CA ILE A 61 4.09 23.61 8.37
C ILE A 61 3.18 22.38 8.51
N LEU A 62 1.89 22.59 8.81
CA LEU A 62 0.92 21.49 8.87
C LEU A 62 0.75 20.79 7.52
N GLY A 63 0.61 21.55 6.43
CA GLY A 63 0.53 21.00 5.09
C GLY A 63 1.76 20.16 4.75
N PHE A 64 2.95 20.64 5.09
CA PHE A 64 4.18 19.89 4.87
C PHE A 64 4.21 18.57 5.67
N MET A 65 3.73 18.59 6.91
CA MET A 65 3.55 17.39 7.72
C MET A 65 2.56 16.41 7.06
N TRP A 66 1.41 16.90 6.59
CA TRP A 66 0.41 16.09 5.89
C TRP A 66 0.93 15.53 4.57
N TRP A 67 1.75 16.29 3.84
CA TRP A 67 2.38 15.86 2.61
C TRP A 67 3.34 14.68 2.85
N ILE A 68 4.19 14.74 3.88
CA ILE A 68 5.13 13.66 4.20
C ILE A 68 4.40 12.42 4.71
N TYR A 69 3.47 12.60 5.65
CA TYR A 69 2.84 11.47 6.34
C TYR A 69 1.55 10.99 5.71
N ALA A 70 1.05 11.65 4.66
CA ALA A 70 -0.22 11.33 4.02
C ALA A 70 -1.40 11.25 5.01
N LYS A 71 -1.37 12.08 6.07
CA LYS A 71 -2.44 12.14 7.09
C LYS A 71 -3.17 13.47 7.01
N GLY A 72 -4.49 13.44 7.12
CA GLY A 72 -5.34 14.64 7.09
C GLY A 72 -6.04 14.80 5.75
N LEU A 73 -5.72 15.87 5.01
CA LEU A 73 -6.30 16.16 3.70
C LEU A 73 -5.64 15.28 2.62
N SER A 74 -6.00 14.01 2.60
CA SER A 74 -5.44 13.01 1.70
C SER A 74 -6.37 12.74 0.52
N GLY A 75 -5.77 12.40 -0.62
CA GLY A 75 -6.47 11.88 -1.79
C GLY A 75 -6.83 10.40 -1.65
N GLU A 76 -7.18 9.79 -2.77
CA GLU A 76 -7.53 8.37 -2.86
C GLU A 76 -6.34 7.48 -2.49
N PRO A 77 -6.53 6.49 -1.60
CA PRO A 77 -5.51 5.51 -1.21
C PRO A 77 -5.09 4.66 -2.42
N PRO A 78 -3.89 4.05 -2.37
CA PRO A 78 -3.52 3.06 -3.37
C PRO A 78 -4.44 1.85 -3.28
N SER A 79 -4.78 1.27 -4.43
CA SER A 79 -5.57 0.05 -4.56
C SER A 79 -5.03 -0.79 -5.71
N TRP A 80 -5.25 -2.09 -5.65
CA TRP A 80 -5.01 -2.97 -6.78
C TRP A 80 -6.13 -2.81 -7.80
N GLU A 81 -5.78 -2.61 -9.07
CA GLU A 81 -6.71 -2.60 -10.19
C GLU A 81 -6.36 -3.79 -11.09
N ILE A 82 -7.35 -4.60 -11.44
CA ILE A 82 -7.15 -5.74 -12.34
C ILE A 82 -6.97 -5.21 -13.75
N GLU A 83 -5.86 -5.59 -14.39
CA GLU A 83 -5.64 -5.34 -15.81
C GLU A 83 -6.15 -6.50 -16.66
N GLU A 84 -5.92 -7.73 -16.20
CA GLU A 84 -6.19 -8.93 -16.98
C GLU A 84 -6.47 -10.13 -16.06
N ILE A 85 -7.42 -10.98 -16.46
CA ILE A 85 -7.57 -12.32 -15.89
C ILE A 85 -7.20 -13.29 -16.98
N ASN A 86 -6.12 -14.03 -16.76
CA ASN A 86 -5.65 -15.01 -17.71
C ASN A 86 -6.04 -16.41 -17.26
N VAL A 87 -6.79 -17.10 -18.12
CA VAL A 87 -7.27 -18.48 -17.93
C VAL A 87 -6.20 -19.49 -18.30
N ASP A 88 -5.27 -19.11 -19.18
CA ASP A 88 -4.16 -19.95 -19.64
C ASP A 88 -2.93 -19.05 -19.89
N ARG A 89 -1.87 -19.22 -19.10
CA ARG A 89 -0.66 -18.36 -19.15
C ARG A 89 0.07 -18.46 -20.51
N ALA A 90 -0.32 -19.38 -21.39
CA ALA A 90 0.11 -19.49 -22.79
C ALA A 90 -0.70 -18.63 -23.80
N GLY A 91 -1.77 -17.97 -23.36
CA GLY A 91 -2.58 -17.04 -24.17
C GLY A 91 -1.85 -15.76 -24.60
N GLN A 92 -2.44 -14.98 -25.51
CA GLN A 92 -1.91 -13.65 -25.84
C GLN A 92 -2.09 -12.71 -24.64
N LEU A 93 -1.01 -12.50 -23.89
CA LEU A 93 -0.92 -11.53 -22.82
C LEU A 93 -1.11 -10.11 -23.39
N GLN A 94 -1.94 -9.28 -22.75
CA GLN A 94 -2.10 -7.88 -23.15
C GLN A 94 -1.05 -6.98 -22.48
N THR A 95 -0.52 -7.41 -21.33
CA THR A 95 0.48 -6.69 -20.55
C THR A 95 1.89 -7.28 -20.75
N GLU A 96 2.76 -6.53 -21.44
CA GLU A 96 4.15 -6.91 -21.80
C GLU A 96 5.01 -7.33 -20.57
N VAL A 97 4.76 -6.76 -19.39
CA VAL A 97 5.49 -7.12 -18.17
C VAL A 97 5.19 -8.53 -17.70
N VAL A 98 3.97 -9.04 -17.95
CA VAL A 98 3.56 -10.39 -17.54
C VAL A 98 4.22 -11.46 -18.41
N GLU A 99 4.64 -11.13 -19.64
CA GLU A 99 5.37 -12.05 -20.52
C GLU A 99 6.72 -12.50 -19.92
N THR A 100 7.22 -11.78 -18.91
CA THR A 100 8.47 -12.12 -18.22
C THR A 100 8.28 -13.15 -17.10
N LEU A 101 7.05 -13.42 -16.66
CA LEU A 101 6.77 -14.44 -15.65
C LEU A 101 6.62 -15.82 -16.32
N PRO A 102 7.35 -16.85 -15.90
CA PRO A 102 7.26 -18.17 -16.53
C PRO A 102 5.88 -18.85 -16.38
N PRO A 103 5.47 -19.71 -17.34
CA PRO A 103 4.21 -20.45 -17.30
C PRO A 103 4.13 -21.49 -16.17
N TYR A 104 2.91 -21.78 -15.69
CA TYR A 104 2.64 -22.88 -14.73
C TYR A 104 2.41 -24.19 -15.48
N GLU A 105 2.62 -25.34 -14.83
CA GLU A 105 2.55 -26.68 -15.41
C GLU A 105 1.24 -26.91 -16.20
N GLY A 106 1.36 -27.13 -17.53
CA GLY A 106 0.23 -27.26 -18.45
C GLY A 106 0.59 -26.83 -19.88
N GLU A 107 0.35 -27.72 -20.85
CA GLU A 107 0.85 -27.67 -22.23
C GLU A 107 0.67 -26.32 -22.96
N VAL A 108 1.77 -25.64 -23.35
CA VAL A 108 2.26 -25.45 -24.73
C VAL A 108 3.49 -24.49 -24.75
N ALA A 109 4.66 -24.98 -25.18
CA ALA A 109 5.49 -24.43 -26.29
C ALA A 109 7.01 -24.74 -26.16
N GLU A 110 7.52 -25.66 -26.99
CA GLU A 110 8.90 -25.96 -27.47
C GLU A 110 10.21 -25.57 -26.72
N ALA A 111 10.25 -24.63 -25.78
CA ALA A 111 11.20 -24.49 -24.67
C ALA A 111 10.84 -23.29 -23.74
N PRO A 112 9.93 -23.42 -22.76
CA PRO A 112 9.75 -22.47 -21.67
C PRO A 112 10.47 -22.95 -20.40
N VAL A 113 10.88 -22.03 -19.53
CA VAL A 113 11.28 -22.37 -18.15
C VAL A 113 10.00 -22.69 -17.39
N GLU A 114 9.85 -23.93 -16.94
CA GLU A 114 8.71 -24.37 -16.11
C GLU A 114 8.90 -23.83 -14.69
N LEU A 115 7.84 -23.34 -14.05
CA LEU A 115 7.93 -23.00 -12.63
C LEU A 115 8.03 -24.31 -11.83
N PRO A 116 9.10 -24.53 -11.05
CA PRO A 116 9.18 -25.70 -10.18
C PRO A 116 8.10 -25.66 -9.11
N THR A 117 7.68 -26.83 -8.62
CA THR A 117 6.78 -26.92 -7.48
C THR A 117 7.50 -26.51 -6.19
N GLY A 118 6.76 -26.20 -5.13
CA GLY A 118 7.37 -25.89 -3.83
C GLY A 118 8.20 -27.05 -3.29
N GLU A 119 7.79 -28.29 -3.57
CA GLU A 119 8.56 -29.51 -3.28
C GLU A 119 9.95 -29.48 -3.90
N GLU A 120 10.06 -29.22 -5.20
CA GLU A 120 11.33 -29.25 -5.92
C GLU A 120 12.31 -28.22 -5.34
N VAL A 121 11.82 -27.01 -5.06
CA VAL A 121 12.63 -25.95 -4.45
C VAL A 121 13.06 -26.33 -3.03
N LEU A 122 12.17 -26.93 -2.24
CA LEU A 122 12.48 -27.40 -0.89
C LEU A 122 13.56 -28.50 -0.92
N LEU A 123 13.42 -29.48 -1.81
CA LEU A 123 14.39 -30.57 -1.96
C LEU A 123 15.76 -30.06 -2.43
N GLU A 124 15.80 -29.07 -3.32
CA GLU A 124 17.04 -28.40 -3.71
C GLU A 124 17.71 -27.69 -2.52
N ALA A 125 16.93 -26.95 -1.72
CA ALA A 125 17.45 -26.28 -0.54
C ALA A 125 17.99 -27.27 0.50
N LEU A 126 17.27 -28.36 0.77
CA LEU A 126 17.72 -29.44 1.65
C LEU A 126 18.96 -30.14 1.09
N ALA A 127 19.04 -30.31 -0.22
CA ALA A 127 20.20 -30.91 -0.85
C ALA A 127 21.46 -30.03 -0.69
N VAL A 128 21.29 -28.71 -0.75
CA VAL A 128 22.36 -27.75 -0.47
C VAL A 128 22.78 -27.79 1.00
N GLU A 129 21.82 -27.80 1.93
CA GLU A 129 22.08 -27.86 3.37
C GLU A 129 22.84 -29.14 3.76
N GLN A 130 22.39 -30.30 3.25
CA GLN A 130 22.98 -31.61 3.57
C GLN A 130 24.21 -31.94 2.72
N GLY A 131 24.48 -31.17 1.66
CA GLY A 131 25.58 -31.40 0.73
C GLY A 131 25.45 -32.69 -0.09
N ARG A 132 24.24 -33.23 -0.23
CA ARG A 132 23.90 -34.44 -0.99
C ARG A 132 22.46 -34.32 -1.50
N GLU A 133 22.14 -35.04 -2.55
CA GLU A 133 20.73 -35.16 -3.01
C GLU A 133 19.88 -35.79 -1.90
N VAL A 134 18.69 -35.24 -1.68
CA VAL A 134 17.70 -35.66 -0.68
C VAL A 134 16.43 -36.03 -1.43
N SER A 135 15.83 -37.17 -1.06
CA SER A 135 14.54 -37.61 -1.59
C SER A 135 13.45 -37.52 -0.53
N VAL A 136 12.19 -37.45 -0.96
CA VAL A 136 11.01 -37.39 -0.08
C VAL A 136 11.01 -38.48 1.00
N ASP A 137 11.42 -39.71 0.65
CA ASP A 137 11.49 -40.85 1.59
C ASP A 137 12.45 -40.64 2.79
N GLU A 138 13.34 -39.64 2.74
CA GLU A 138 14.35 -39.39 3.78
C GLU A 138 14.00 -38.21 4.69
N LEU A 139 12.91 -37.48 4.44
CA LEU A 139 12.59 -36.23 5.13
C LEU A 139 12.32 -36.45 6.63
N ASP A 140 11.62 -37.52 6.99
CA ASP A 140 11.27 -37.83 8.40
C ASP A 140 12.49 -38.07 9.29
N ASP A 141 13.60 -38.54 8.71
CA ASP A 141 14.82 -38.90 9.44
C ASP A 141 15.91 -37.82 9.34
N LEU A 142 15.63 -36.69 8.66
CA LEU A 142 16.60 -35.64 8.40
C LEU A 142 16.63 -34.59 9.51
N ASP A 143 17.83 -34.30 10.02
CA ASP A 143 18.07 -33.18 10.94
C ASP A 143 18.30 -31.91 10.12
N SER A 144 17.28 -31.06 10.03
CA SER A 144 17.27 -29.84 9.21
C SER A 144 16.44 -28.74 9.88
N ASP A 145 17.02 -27.55 9.98
CA ASP A 145 16.31 -26.37 10.48
C ASP A 145 15.14 -25.98 9.54
N ILE A 146 15.25 -26.33 8.25
CA ILE A 146 14.22 -26.06 7.22
C ILE A 146 12.99 -26.94 7.46
N LEU A 147 13.18 -28.24 7.71
CA LEU A 147 12.06 -29.15 7.99
C LEU A 147 11.40 -28.85 9.33
N ASP A 148 12.18 -28.53 10.36
CA ASP A 148 11.63 -28.11 11.65
C ASP A 148 10.72 -26.87 11.49
N ALA A 149 11.14 -25.88 10.70
CA ALA A 149 10.32 -24.71 10.40
C ALA A 149 9.07 -25.04 9.57
N LEU A 150 9.17 -25.96 8.59
CA LEU A 150 8.03 -26.42 7.79
C LEU A 150 6.98 -27.12 8.65
N TYR A 151 7.41 -28.04 9.51
CA TYR A 151 6.50 -28.75 10.41
C TYR A 151 5.92 -27.82 11.49
N GLU A 152 6.64 -26.78 11.91
CA GLU A 152 6.07 -25.72 12.75
C GLU A 152 4.99 -24.91 11.99
N LEU A 153 5.21 -24.63 10.71
CA LEU A 153 4.31 -23.84 9.87
C LEU A 153 3.01 -24.59 9.51
N LYS A 154 3.12 -25.80 8.96
CA LYS A 154 2.00 -26.56 8.38
C LYS A 154 1.55 -27.76 9.23
N GLY A 155 2.35 -28.16 10.22
CA GLY A 155 2.13 -29.36 11.01
C GLY A 155 2.94 -30.56 10.50
N GLU A 156 3.04 -31.59 11.34
CA GLU A 156 3.84 -32.80 11.09
C GLU A 156 3.27 -33.68 9.97
N ASP A 157 1.96 -33.57 9.69
CA ASP A 157 1.26 -34.36 8.66
C ASP A 157 1.19 -33.66 7.29
N VAL A 158 2.07 -32.69 6.99
CA VAL A 158 2.00 -31.93 5.72
C VAL A 158 2.38 -32.81 4.53
N SER A 159 1.58 -32.78 3.46
CA SER A 159 1.96 -33.38 2.17
C SER A 159 2.91 -32.42 1.46
N ILE A 160 4.13 -32.90 1.22
CA ILE A 160 5.18 -32.10 0.57
C ILE A 160 4.84 -31.87 -0.90
N GLU A 161 4.11 -32.80 -1.52
CA GLU A 161 3.66 -32.71 -2.92
C GLU A 161 2.70 -31.53 -3.17
N GLU A 162 2.00 -31.07 -2.12
CA GLU A 162 1.06 -29.93 -2.19
C GLU A 162 1.72 -28.59 -1.82
N LEU A 163 3.04 -28.57 -1.61
CA LEU A 163 3.74 -27.38 -1.16
C LEU A 163 3.78 -26.30 -2.24
N THR A 164 3.30 -25.10 -1.89
CA THR A 164 3.29 -23.95 -2.79
C THR A 164 4.61 -23.16 -2.71
N LEU A 165 4.92 -22.35 -3.73
CA LEU A 165 6.09 -21.47 -3.68
C LEU A 165 5.96 -20.41 -2.59
N THR A 166 4.73 -20.01 -2.26
CA THR A 166 4.39 -19.10 -1.16
C THR A 166 4.73 -19.69 0.20
N ASP A 167 4.55 -21.00 0.37
CA ASP A 167 4.96 -21.69 1.59
C ASP A 167 6.49 -21.65 1.73
N VAL A 168 7.23 -21.92 0.66
CA VAL A 168 8.70 -21.79 0.62
C VAL A 168 9.14 -20.35 0.92
N ALA A 169 8.49 -19.35 0.32
CA ALA A 169 8.75 -17.94 0.62
C ALA A 169 8.53 -17.60 2.10
N THR A 170 7.58 -18.27 2.74
CA THR A 170 7.28 -18.08 4.17
C THR A 170 8.37 -18.69 5.05
N LEU A 171 8.89 -19.87 4.68
CA LEU A 171 10.05 -20.46 5.34
C LEU A 171 11.30 -19.60 5.18
N GLU A 172 11.53 -19.08 3.97
CA GLU A 172 12.63 -18.16 3.68
C GLU A 172 12.62 -16.95 4.63
N ALA A 173 11.45 -16.32 4.77
CA ALA A 173 11.25 -15.18 5.67
C ALA A 173 11.41 -15.53 7.16
N GLN A 174 11.03 -16.74 7.57
CA GLN A 174 11.13 -17.20 8.96
C GLN A 174 12.58 -17.53 9.36
N LEU A 175 13.33 -18.14 8.45
CA LEU A 175 14.69 -18.61 8.68
C LEU A 175 15.77 -17.57 8.30
N GLU A 176 15.38 -16.47 7.63
CA GLU A 176 16.30 -15.45 7.11
C GLU A 176 17.40 -16.05 6.22
N VAL A 177 17.03 -17.02 5.38
CA VAL A 177 17.89 -17.69 4.39
C VAL A 177 17.46 -17.29 2.97
N GLU A 178 18.19 -17.70 1.93
CA GLU A 178 17.84 -17.46 0.52
C GLU A 178 17.47 -18.81 -0.11
N LEU A 179 16.19 -19.21 -0.06
CA LEU A 179 15.73 -20.50 -0.59
C LEU A 179 15.38 -20.36 -2.08
N LEU A 180 14.58 -19.36 -2.42
CA LEU A 180 14.09 -19.12 -3.77
C LEU A 180 15.19 -18.61 -4.69
N GLU A 181 15.98 -17.63 -4.25
CA GLU A 181 17.13 -17.11 -5.03
C GLU A 181 18.28 -18.14 -5.13
N GLY A 182 18.35 -19.09 -4.19
CA GLY A 182 19.36 -20.15 -4.18
C GLY A 182 19.02 -21.34 -5.07
N SER A 183 17.77 -21.46 -5.53
CA SER A 183 17.31 -22.55 -6.38
C SER A 183 17.88 -22.44 -7.80
N GLN A 184 18.24 -23.58 -8.39
CA GLN A 184 18.74 -23.64 -9.76
C GLN A 184 17.62 -23.85 -10.79
N SER A 185 16.49 -24.43 -10.35
CA SER A 185 15.31 -24.65 -11.17
C SER A 185 14.42 -23.41 -11.28
N LEU A 186 14.48 -22.49 -10.31
CA LEU A 186 13.64 -21.29 -10.27
C LEU A 186 14.37 -20.05 -10.80
N ASP A 187 14.00 -19.58 -12.00
CA ASP A 187 14.38 -18.26 -12.51
C ASP A 187 13.14 -17.37 -12.68
N LEU A 188 12.91 -16.49 -11.69
CA LEU A 188 11.79 -15.56 -11.67
C LEU A 188 12.12 -14.18 -12.28
N GLY A 189 13.35 -13.95 -12.75
CA GLY A 189 13.78 -12.64 -13.22
C GLY A 189 13.61 -11.54 -12.15
N ASP A 190 12.80 -10.51 -12.46
CA ASP A 190 12.51 -9.40 -11.53
C ASP A 190 11.26 -9.66 -10.63
N TRP A 191 10.70 -10.88 -10.67
CA TRP A 191 9.56 -11.28 -9.85
C TRP A 191 10.01 -11.89 -8.54
N HIS A 192 9.29 -11.61 -7.46
CA HIS A 192 9.47 -12.27 -6.17
C HIS A 192 8.16 -12.90 -5.72
N VAL A 193 8.28 -14.08 -5.12
CA VAL A 193 7.16 -14.75 -4.43
C VAL A 193 6.96 -14.08 -3.08
N VAL A 194 5.71 -13.85 -2.72
CA VAL A 194 5.36 -13.12 -1.50
C VAL A 194 4.96 -14.11 -0.41
N ALA A 195 5.68 -14.08 0.72
CA ALA A 195 5.37 -14.88 1.90
C ALA A 195 3.95 -14.64 2.45
N GLU A 196 3.40 -15.62 3.17
CA GLU A 196 2.08 -15.52 3.82
C GLU A 196 2.00 -14.38 4.84
N SER A 197 3.12 -14.07 5.48
CA SER A 197 3.24 -13.04 6.51
C SER A 197 3.30 -11.61 5.96
N ASP A 198 3.50 -11.43 4.65
CA ASP A 198 3.61 -10.10 4.05
C ASP A 198 2.22 -9.44 3.89
N PRO A 199 2.02 -8.22 4.42
CA PRO A 199 0.77 -7.46 4.22
C PRO A 199 0.39 -7.25 2.75
N ALA A 200 1.35 -7.17 1.83
CA ALA A 200 1.11 -6.98 0.41
C ALA A 200 0.32 -8.16 -0.21
N ARG A 201 0.55 -9.38 0.27
CA ARG A 201 -0.20 -10.57 -0.15
C ARG A 201 -1.67 -10.44 0.22
N GLY A 202 -1.96 -10.13 1.48
CA GLY A 202 -3.34 -9.99 1.96
C GLY A 202 -4.13 -8.92 1.22
N GLU A 203 -3.50 -7.79 0.89
CA GLU A 203 -4.11 -6.73 0.07
C GLU A 203 -4.41 -7.21 -1.36
N ALA A 204 -3.46 -7.93 -1.99
CA ALA A 204 -3.60 -8.42 -3.36
C ALA A 204 -4.66 -9.53 -3.48
N VAL A 205 -4.65 -10.49 -2.56
CA VAL A 205 -5.63 -11.59 -2.51
C VAL A 205 -7.04 -11.06 -2.32
N ALA A 206 -7.25 -10.14 -1.40
CA ALA A 206 -8.57 -9.55 -1.17
C ALA A 206 -9.11 -8.79 -2.39
N ALA A 207 -8.22 -8.12 -3.14
CA ALA A 207 -8.59 -7.44 -4.38
C ALA A 207 -8.96 -8.45 -5.49
N ALA A 208 -8.16 -9.50 -5.65
CA ALA A 208 -8.44 -10.57 -6.60
C ALA A 208 -9.77 -11.28 -6.30
N ASP A 209 -10.01 -11.66 -5.04
CA ASP A 209 -11.24 -12.34 -4.60
C ASP A 209 -12.50 -11.51 -4.91
N SER A 210 -12.45 -10.20 -4.64
CA SER A 210 -13.60 -9.31 -4.86
C SER A 210 -14.06 -9.24 -6.32
N GLU A 211 -13.16 -9.44 -7.27
CA GLU A 211 -13.43 -9.37 -8.70
C GLU A 211 -13.59 -10.76 -9.33
N LEU A 212 -12.91 -11.78 -8.81
CA LEU A 212 -13.16 -13.19 -9.15
C LEU A 212 -14.61 -13.56 -8.84
N ALA A 213 -15.15 -13.12 -7.71
CA ALA A 213 -16.58 -13.27 -7.39
C ALA A 213 -17.49 -12.55 -8.40
N ALA A 214 -17.05 -11.43 -8.97
CA ALA A 214 -17.82 -10.70 -9.98
C ALA A 214 -17.78 -11.37 -11.37
N LEU A 215 -16.71 -12.14 -11.65
CA LEU A 215 -16.45 -12.80 -12.94
C LEU A 215 -16.70 -14.32 -12.91
N GLN A 216 -17.05 -14.88 -11.75
CA GLN A 216 -17.33 -16.29 -11.52
C GLN A 216 -18.31 -16.87 -12.56
N ASP A 217 -19.42 -16.18 -12.83
CA ASP A 217 -20.42 -16.60 -13.83
C ASP A 217 -19.85 -16.63 -15.26
N THR A 218 -18.93 -15.72 -15.58
CA THR A 218 -18.32 -15.61 -16.91
C THR A 218 -17.27 -16.71 -17.11
N ILE A 219 -16.40 -16.90 -16.11
CA ILE A 219 -15.38 -17.94 -16.08
C ILE A 219 -16.05 -19.32 -16.19
N ALA A 220 -17.08 -19.57 -15.37
CA ALA A 220 -17.90 -20.78 -15.40
C ALA A 220 -18.49 -21.08 -16.79
N THR A 221 -18.90 -20.05 -17.52
CA THR A 221 -19.49 -20.18 -18.87
C THR A 221 -18.43 -20.48 -19.93
N GLU A 222 -17.24 -19.90 -19.82
CA GLU A 222 -16.16 -20.07 -20.80
C GLU A 222 -15.41 -21.40 -20.65
N THR A 223 -15.24 -21.90 -19.42
CA THR A 223 -14.51 -23.14 -19.16
C THR A 223 -15.41 -24.37 -19.05
N GLY A 224 -16.74 -24.19 -19.06
CA GLY A 224 -17.71 -25.29 -18.99
C GLY A 224 -17.78 -25.99 -17.62
N LEU A 225 -17.09 -25.45 -16.61
CA LEU A 225 -17.00 -25.95 -15.23
C LEU A 225 -18.14 -25.43 -14.32
N SER A 226 -19.26 -25.01 -14.91
CA SER A 226 -20.30 -24.19 -14.27
C SER A 226 -21.03 -24.77 -13.05
N GLU A 227 -20.78 -26.03 -12.67
CA GLU A 227 -21.47 -26.69 -11.54
C GLU A 227 -20.54 -27.01 -10.34
N GLU A 228 -19.23 -26.74 -10.41
CA GLU A 228 -18.24 -27.12 -9.36
C GLU A 228 -17.43 -25.94 -8.79
N LEU A 229 -17.67 -24.70 -9.24
CA LEU A 229 -16.91 -23.51 -8.86
C LEU A 229 -17.62 -22.72 -7.77
N ASP A 230 -17.47 -23.13 -6.50
CA ASP A 230 -18.04 -22.37 -5.37
C ASP A 230 -17.02 -21.44 -4.72
N GLU A 231 -15.73 -21.81 -4.74
CA GLU A 231 -14.65 -21.08 -4.07
C GLU A 231 -13.36 -21.10 -4.91
N PHE A 232 -12.46 -20.14 -4.69
CA PHE A 232 -11.13 -20.12 -5.30
C PHE A 232 -10.08 -20.22 -4.20
N ILE A 233 -9.16 -21.17 -4.32
CA ILE A 233 -8.00 -21.28 -3.44
C ILE A 233 -6.84 -20.52 -4.08
N VAL A 234 -6.20 -19.65 -3.29
CA VAL A 234 -4.98 -18.96 -3.72
C VAL A 234 -3.79 -19.89 -3.56
N VAL A 235 -3.07 -20.11 -4.65
CA VAL A 235 -1.85 -20.90 -4.68
C VAL A 235 -0.65 -19.99 -4.41
N ASP A 236 -0.31 -19.14 -5.39
CA ASP A 236 0.89 -18.31 -5.33
C ASP A 236 0.66 -16.85 -5.67
N VAL A 237 1.35 -15.96 -4.96
CA VAL A 237 1.33 -14.52 -5.20
C VAL A 237 2.72 -14.03 -5.59
N PHE A 238 2.81 -13.48 -6.80
CA PHE A 238 4.03 -12.89 -7.35
C PHE A 238 3.88 -11.38 -7.39
N ILE A 239 4.93 -10.65 -7.01
CA ILE A 239 4.98 -9.20 -7.14
C ILE A 239 6.23 -8.82 -7.91
N THR A 240 6.13 -7.76 -8.72
CA THR A 240 7.31 -7.13 -9.34
C THR A 240 7.19 -5.61 -9.32
N GLY A 241 8.34 -4.95 -9.36
CA GLY A 241 8.45 -3.49 -9.35
C GLY A 241 8.15 -2.88 -7.98
N GLY A 242 7.60 -1.67 -7.98
CA GLY A 242 7.42 -0.90 -6.76
C GLY A 242 8.70 -0.18 -6.29
N LYS A 243 8.63 0.45 -5.10
CA LYS A 243 9.74 1.26 -4.58
C LYS A 243 10.70 0.40 -3.78
N GLU A 244 11.99 0.60 -4.01
CA GLU A 244 13.04 -0.05 -3.23
C GLU A 244 12.88 0.20 -1.72
N PRO A 245 13.02 -0.85 -0.89
CA PRO A 245 13.03 -0.72 0.55
C PRO A 245 14.21 0.15 1.01
N PRO A 246 14.16 0.70 2.24
CA PRO A 246 15.28 1.46 2.78
C PRO A 246 16.54 0.57 2.88
N ALA A 247 17.68 1.10 2.42
CA ALA A 247 18.97 0.40 2.41
C ALA A 247 19.51 -0.03 3.79
N SER A 248 18.92 0.47 4.88
CA SER A 248 19.27 0.04 6.24
C SER A 248 18.08 0.20 7.19
N ASP A 249 18.13 -0.50 8.32
CA ASP A 249 17.10 -0.42 9.35
C ASP A 249 17.16 0.85 10.23
N SER A 250 18.11 1.76 9.95
CA SER A 250 18.31 2.94 10.77
C SER A 250 17.10 3.89 10.72
N THR A 251 16.77 4.53 11.85
CA THR A 251 15.65 5.49 11.93
C THR A 251 15.85 6.66 10.98
N TRP A 252 17.11 7.09 10.76
CA TRP A 252 17.44 8.18 9.87
C TRP A 252 17.26 7.81 8.41
N ASP A 253 17.66 6.60 8.00
CA ASP A 253 17.47 6.14 6.63
C ASP A 253 15.99 5.90 6.33
N ARG A 254 15.21 5.39 7.28
CA ARG A 254 13.75 5.28 7.14
C ARG A 254 13.09 6.65 6.92
N VAL A 255 13.50 7.67 7.67
CA VAL A 255 12.96 9.04 7.52
C VAL A 255 13.45 9.68 6.22
N ALA A 256 14.73 9.57 5.89
CA ALA A 256 15.32 10.11 4.68
C ALA A 256 14.72 9.46 3.42
N ASN A 257 14.66 8.13 3.38
CA ASN A 257 14.03 7.38 2.30
C ASN A 257 12.57 7.80 2.14
N ARG A 258 11.83 7.94 3.24
CA ARG A 258 10.45 8.44 3.19
C ARG A 258 10.36 9.84 2.58
N ILE A 259 11.24 10.77 2.94
CA ILE A 259 11.23 12.12 2.36
C ILE A 259 11.55 12.06 0.86
N TRP A 260 12.59 11.34 0.46
CA TRP A 260 13.01 11.25 -0.93
C TRP A 260 11.97 10.56 -1.81
N THR A 261 11.43 9.42 -1.37
CA THR A 261 10.34 8.70 -2.07
C THR A 261 9.05 9.50 -2.12
N THR A 262 8.85 10.48 -1.23
CA THR A 262 7.70 11.42 -1.29
C THR A 262 7.88 12.48 -2.37
N LEU A 263 9.12 12.89 -2.62
CA LEU A 263 9.46 13.94 -3.58
C LEU A 263 9.71 13.39 -4.99
N GLN A 264 9.78 12.07 -5.15
CA GLN A 264 9.80 11.42 -6.46
C GLN A 264 8.49 11.70 -7.20
N LEU A 265 8.60 12.41 -8.33
CA LEU A 265 7.45 12.81 -9.13
C LEU A 265 6.83 11.63 -9.90
N LYS A 266 7.65 10.64 -10.25
CA LYS A 266 7.22 9.41 -10.91
C LYS A 266 7.55 8.24 -10.00
N ASN A 267 6.59 7.35 -9.84
CA ASN A 267 6.77 6.09 -9.15
C ASN A 267 6.88 4.98 -10.20
N PRO A 268 7.75 3.98 -10.00
CA PRO A 268 7.73 2.78 -10.83
C PRO A 268 6.37 2.06 -10.67
N PRO A 269 5.82 1.46 -11.73
CA PRO A 269 4.65 0.61 -11.62
C PRO A 269 4.97 -0.60 -10.74
N GLN A 270 3.95 -1.12 -10.05
CA GLN A 270 4.04 -2.35 -9.28
C GLN A 270 2.94 -3.28 -9.79
N TYR A 271 3.33 -4.49 -10.19
CA TYR A 271 2.41 -5.51 -10.65
C TYR A 271 2.31 -6.62 -9.61
N ALA A 272 1.13 -7.21 -9.50
CA ALA A 272 0.91 -8.42 -8.71
C ALA A 272 0.19 -9.45 -9.59
N VAL A 273 0.62 -10.70 -9.51
CA VAL A 273 -0.04 -11.83 -10.15
C VAL A 273 -0.47 -12.77 -9.03
N VAL A 274 -1.78 -12.95 -8.89
CA VAL A 274 -2.35 -13.90 -7.93
C VAL A 274 -2.81 -15.12 -8.72
N THR A 275 -2.24 -16.27 -8.37
CA THR A 275 -2.51 -17.55 -8.99
C THR A 275 -3.58 -18.26 -8.16
N VAL A 276 -4.70 -18.61 -8.78
CA VAL A 276 -5.85 -19.24 -8.11
C VAL A 276 -6.26 -20.52 -8.81
N VAL A 277 -6.65 -21.51 -8.02
CA VAL A 277 -7.21 -22.79 -8.48
C VAL A 277 -8.66 -22.87 -7.98
N PRO A 278 -9.60 -23.28 -8.82
CA PRO A 278 -10.98 -23.43 -8.39
C PRO A 278 -11.14 -24.58 -7.40
N ALA A 279 -12.01 -24.38 -6.42
CA ALA A 279 -12.29 -25.32 -5.36
C ALA A 279 -13.79 -25.60 -5.25
N SER A 280 -14.09 -26.86 -4.94
CA SER A 280 -15.46 -27.32 -4.72
C SER A 280 -15.73 -27.47 -3.22
N THR A 281 -16.90 -27.00 -2.78
CA THR A 281 -17.32 -27.18 -1.39
C THR A 281 -17.99 -28.55 -1.26
N ILE A 282 -17.41 -29.44 -0.44
CA ILE A 282 -18.04 -30.73 -0.14
C ILE A 282 -19.24 -30.47 0.80
N GLU A 283 -20.47 -30.63 0.30
CA GLU A 283 -21.68 -30.52 1.13
C GLU A 283 -21.71 -31.66 2.18
N VAL A 284 -21.33 -31.32 3.42
CA VAL A 284 -21.41 -32.25 4.57
C VAL A 284 -22.82 -32.29 5.15
N ALA A 285 -23.21 -33.46 5.70
CA ALA A 285 -24.55 -33.65 6.26
C ALA A 285 -24.79 -32.72 7.47
N ALA A 286 -26.03 -32.24 7.61
CA ALA A 286 -26.41 -31.28 8.66
C ALA A 286 -26.00 -31.75 10.08
N GLY A 287 -24.98 -31.11 10.64
CA GLY A 287 -24.44 -31.38 11.98
C GLY A 287 -22.94 -31.69 12.03
N GLU A 288 -22.29 -31.91 10.89
CA GLU A 288 -20.83 -32.03 10.81
C GLU A 288 -20.16 -30.66 10.59
N GLN A 289 -18.88 -30.57 10.97
CA GLN A 289 -18.09 -29.36 10.71
C GLN A 289 -17.94 -29.21 9.19
N PRO A 290 -18.09 -27.99 8.64
CA PRO A 290 -17.76 -27.75 7.24
C PRO A 290 -16.32 -28.22 7.00
N LEU A 291 -16.14 -29.13 6.04
CA LEU A 291 -14.80 -29.52 5.61
C LEU A 291 -14.19 -28.35 4.83
N PRO A 292 -12.86 -28.14 4.92
CA PRO A 292 -12.18 -27.18 4.06
C PRO A 292 -12.48 -27.47 2.59
N PRO A 293 -12.61 -26.43 1.74
CA PRO A 293 -12.76 -26.61 0.30
C PRO A 293 -11.54 -27.32 -0.27
N GLU A 294 -11.75 -28.24 -1.20
CA GLU A 294 -10.69 -29.04 -1.83
C GLU A 294 -10.56 -28.62 -3.31
N ALA A 295 -9.32 -28.50 -3.78
CA ALA A 295 -9.04 -28.10 -5.15
C ALA A 295 -9.58 -29.15 -6.13
N VAL A 296 -10.20 -28.71 -7.23
CA VAL A 296 -10.73 -29.63 -8.24
C VAL A 296 -9.57 -30.23 -9.04
N GLU A 297 -9.35 -31.54 -8.91
CA GLU A 297 -8.28 -32.28 -9.59
C GLU A 297 -8.39 -32.12 -11.13
N GLY A 298 -7.32 -31.63 -11.76
CA GLY A 298 -7.25 -31.41 -13.22
C GLY A 298 -7.87 -30.10 -13.73
N SER A 299 -8.23 -29.17 -12.83
CA SER A 299 -8.68 -27.84 -13.22
C SER A 299 -7.51 -26.92 -13.63
N PRO A 300 -7.72 -26.00 -14.60
CA PRO A 300 -6.68 -25.06 -15.01
C PRO A 300 -6.43 -24.02 -13.93
N THR A 301 -5.16 -23.65 -13.76
CA THR A 301 -4.72 -22.59 -12.86
C THR A 301 -4.94 -21.21 -13.48
N TYR A 302 -5.70 -20.35 -12.82
CA TYR A 302 -5.99 -18.99 -13.29
C TYR A 302 -4.96 -18.00 -12.72
N SER A 303 -4.52 -17.04 -13.53
CA SER A 303 -3.64 -15.96 -13.11
C SER A 303 -4.36 -14.62 -13.20
N VAL A 304 -4.62 -14.00 -12.05
CA VAL A 304 -5.18 -12.65 -11.97
C VAL A 304 -4.05 -11.64 -11.94
N VAL A 305 -3.91 -10.87 -13.01
CA VAL A 305 -2.90 -9.82 -13.15
C VAL A 305 -3.48 -8.49 -12.70
N MET A 306 -2.79 -7.87 -11.75
CA MET A 306 -3.15 -6.59 -11.18
C MET A 306 -2.02 -5.57 -11.33
N LEU A 307 -2.39 -4.33 -11.65
CA LEU A 307 -1.53 -3.17 -11.53
C LEU A 307 -1.89 -2.43 -10.24
N ARG A 308 -0.86 -2.05 -9.46
CA ARG A 308 -1.06 -1.19 -8.29
C ARG A 308 -1.36 0.24 -8.74
N ASN A 309 -2.61 0.66 -8.62
CA ASN A 309 -2.94 2.07 -8.69
C ASN A 309 -2.42 2.74 -7.41
N LEU A 310 -1.44 3.64 -7.55
CA LEU A 310 -0.82 4.34 -6.43
C LEU A 310 -1.70 5.46 -5.85
N GLY A 311 -2.83 5.75 -6.49
CA GLY A 311 -3.75 6.80 -6.12
C GLY A 311 -3.12 8.19 -6.17
N ASN A 312 -3.76 9.15 -5.49
CA ASN A 312 -3.29 10.54 -5.42
C ASN A 312 -3.20 11.05 -3.97
N VAL A 313 -3.00 10.13 -3.02
CA VAL A 313 -2.97 10.36 -1.56
C VAL A 313 -2.32 11.68 -1.16
N ARG A 314 -1.16 11.99 -1.75
CA ARG A 314 -0.32 13.12 -1.34
C ARG A 314 -0.49 14.37 -2.18
N VAL A 315 -1.12 14.28 -3.35
CA VAL A 315 -1.25 15.41 -4.30
C VAL A 315 -2.07 16.53 -3.68
N VAL A 316 -3.17 16.18 -3.01
CA VAL A 316 -4.07 17.16 -2.37
C VAL A 316 -3.35 17.91 -1.24
N SER A 317 -2.63 17.19 -0.38
CA SER A 317 -1.81 17.78 0.68
C SER A 317 -0.66 18.63 0.14
N ALA A 318 0.00 18.19 -0.93
CA ALA A 318 1.06 18.96 -1.58
C ALA A 318 0.53 20.29 -2.16
N ALA A 319 -0.58 20.24 -2.89
CA ALA A 319 -1.22 21.42 -3.45
C ALA A 319 -1.62 22.42 -2.35
N PHE A 320 -2.24 21.94 -1.27
CA PHE A 320 -2.58 22.77 -0.11
C PHE A 320 -1.34 23.47 0.47
N THR A 321 -0.25 22.72 0.68
CA THR A 321 1.02 23.24 1.19
C THR A 321 1.61 24.31 0.30
N ILE A 322 1.64 24.06 -1.02
CA ILE A 322 2.19 25.01 -2.00
C ILE A 322 1.37 26.30 -2.01
N ILE A 323 0.04 26.20 -2.01
CA ILE A 323 -0.85 27.37 -1.98
C ILE A 323 -0.61 28.17 -0.69
N CYS A 324 -0.61 27.52 0.47
CA CYS A 324 -0.35 28.18 1.75
C CYS A 324 1.06 28.81 1.81
N ALA A 325 2.07 28.14 1.27
CA ALA A 325 3.44 28.64 1.21
C ALA A 325 3.56 29.88 0.32
N ILE A 326 2.89 29.89 -0.84
CA ILE A 326 2.86 31.06 -1.73
C ILE A 326 2.22 32.25 -0.99
N VAL A 327 1.06 32.04 -0.35
CA VAL A 327 0.38 33.11 0.39
C VAL A 327 1.23 33.60 1.55
N PHE A 328 1.91 32.70 2.28
CA PHE A 328 2.84 33.04 3.35
C PHE A 328 4.00 33.92 2.85
N VAL A 329 4.64 33.53 1.74
CA VAL A 329 5.73 34.31 1.12
C VAL A 329 5.24 35.68 0.66
N VAL A 330 4.03 35.77 0.11
CA VAL A 330 3.42 37.07 -0.25
C VAL A 330 3.27 37.96 0.98
N PHE A 331 2.77 37.45 2.10
CA PHE A 331 2.64 38.26 3.32
C PHE A 331 3.99 38.67 3.92
N ILE A 332 4.99 37.78 3.93
CA ILE A 332 6.37 38.13 4.32
C ILE A 332 6.92 39.24 3.43
N TYR A 333 6.74 39.12 2.11
CA TYR A 333 7.21 40.11 1.16
C TYR A 333 6.55 41.48 1.38
N LEU A 334 5.24 41.50 1.67
CA LEU A 334 4.52 42.73 2.01
C LEU A 334 5.03 43.37 3.30
N LEU A 335 5.28 42.57 4.35
CA LEU A 335 5.86 43.05 5.61
C LEU A 335 7.27 43.61 5.41
N HIS A 336 8.12 42.89 4.67
CA HIS A 336 9.48 43.35 4.35
C HIS A 336 9.48 44.67 3.58
N THR A 337 8.61 44.79 2.58
CA THR A 337 8.47 46.01 1.77
C THR A 337 7.96 47.17 2.63
N ARG A 338 7.04 46.91 3.56
CA ARG A 338 6.57 47.90 4.52
C ARG A 338 7.70 48.40 5.42
N ASP A 339 8.47 47.48 6.00
CA ASP A 339 9.51 47.83 6.97
C ASP A 339 10.62 48.65 6.29
N LYS A 340 10.99 48.31 5.04
CA LYS A 340 11.87 49.15 4.21
C LYS A 340 11.35 50.56 4.01
N ARG A 341 10.06 50.74 3.73
CA ARG A 341 9.44 52.07 3.56
C ARG A 341 9.47 52.86 4.87
N GLN A 342 9.28 52.20 6.02
CA GLN A 342 9.32 52.86 7.32
C GLN A 342 10.74 53.33 7.69
N TRP A 343 11.77 52.55 7.37
CA TRP A 343 13.16 52.98 7.56
C TRP A 343 13.51 54.18 6.69
N ALA A 344 13.14 54.16 5.40
CA ALA A 344 13.38 55.27 4.49
C ALA A 344 12.68 56.58 4.95
N GLN A 345 11.46 56.48 5.48
CA GLN A 345 10.77 57.64 6.05
C GLN A 345 11.50 58.18 7.27
N ARG A 346 11.96 57.31 8.19
CA ARG A 346 12.71 57.72 9.39
C ARG A 346 14.00 58.44 9.02
N GLU A 347 14.74 57.93 8.03
CA GLU A 347 15.95 58.55 7.51
C GLU A 347 15.67 59.97 6.98
N GLN A 348 14.63 60.14 6.16
CA GLN A 348 14.23 61.47 5.65
C GLN A 348 13.84 62.45 6.76
N TYR A 349 13.13 61.97 7.80
CA TYR A 349 12.80 62.80 8.95
C TYR A 349 14.04 63.22 9.75
N GLU A 350 15.01 62.32 9.93
CA GLU A 350 16.27 62.61 10.61
C GLU A 350 17.14 63.61 9.83
N GLU A 351 17.17 63.50 8.50
CA GLU A 351 17.86 64.47 7.63
C GLU A 351 17.21 65.85 7.70
N THR A 352 15.87 65.91 7.63
CA THR A 352 15.12 67.17 7.71
C THR A 352 15.23 67.82 9.09
N ALA A 353 15.35 67.04 10.16
CA ALA A 353 15.51 67.54 11.52
C ALA A 353 16.92 68.07 11.84
N LYS A 354 17.94 67.68 11.04
CA LYS A 354 19.33 68.13 11.20
C LYS A 354 19.67 69.38 10.37
N GLY A 355 18.89 69.69 9.33
CA GLY A 355 19.07 70.87 8.46
C GLY A 355 18.37 72.11 9.00
#